data_AF-A0A225VIS6-F1
#
_entry.id   AF-A0A225VIS6-F1
#
_cell.length_a   1.000
_cell.length_b   1.000
_cell.length_c   1.000
_cell.angle_alpha   90.00
_cell.angle_beta   90.00
_cell.angle_gamma   90.00
#
_symmetry.space_group_name_H-M   'P 1'
#
loop_
_entity.id
_entity.type
_entity.pdbx_description
1 polymer ?
#
loop_
_entity_poly.entity_id
_entity_poly.type
_entity_poly.pdbx_seq_one_letter_code
_entity_poly.pdbx_strand_id
1 'polypeptide(L)'
;MARSHHHEVLYTPPYHPELRPIEMKWGALKNRIAISSAGTLGELGDMIDEGLAAIMKKERIGAYKNVLRQEQAYLREHEVAAPEVIPVPTREELDALALEASIEEMHGNFKSLYKYIVWKVT
;
A
#
# COMPACT_ATOMS: atom_id res chain seq x y z
N MET A 1 -6.20 20.15 -15.25
CA MET A 1 -5.41 19.59 -14.12
C MET A 1 -6.00 20.16 -12.83
N ALA A 2 -6.04 19.44 -11.70
CA ALA A 2 -6.76 19.86 -10.48
C ALA A 2 -6.54 21.33 -10.04
N ARG A 3 -5.30 21.84 -10.17
CA ARG A 3 -4.95 23.24 -9.85
C ARG A 3 -5.70 24.29 -10.70
N SER A 4 -6.07 23.99 -11.95
CA SER A 4 -6.87 24.90 -12.78
C SER A 4 -8.30 25.09 -12.30
N HIS A 5 -8.75 24.25 -11.36
CA HIS A 5 -10.05 24.34 -10.70
C HIS A 5 -9.92 24.69 -9.20
N HIS A 6 -8.79 25.27 -8.79
CA HIS A 6 -8.52 25.65 -7.40
C HIS A 6 -8.56 24.47 -6.42
N HIS A 7 -8.22 23.26 -6.88
CA HIS A 7 -8.07 22.08 -6.04
C HIS A 7 -6.60 21.80 -5.73
N GLU A 8 -6.34 21.49 -4.46
CA GLU A 8 -5.06 20.97 -3.99
C GLU A 8 -5.08 19.44 -4.02
N VAL A 9 -4.00 18.83 -4.52
CA VAL A 9 -3.83 17.39 -4.52
C VAL A 9 -2.97 17.02 -3.33
N LEU A 10 -3.55 16.30 -2.37
CA LEU A 10 -2.84 15.80 -1.21
C LEU A 10 -2.09 14.52 -1.55
N TYR A 11 -0.89 14.38 -1.02
CA TYR A 11 -0.13 13.14 -1.12
C TYR A 11 -0.84 12.04 -0.31
N THR A 12 -1.10 10.89 -0.94
CA THR A 12 -1.51 9.68 -0.24
C THR A 12 -0.45 8.61 -0.49
N PRO A 13 0.16 8.03 0.54
CA PRO A 13 1.16 6.99 0.35
C PRO A 13 0.53 5.75 -0.31
N PRO A 14 1.31 4.98 -1.08
CA PRO A 14 0.81 3.79 -1.77
C PRO A 14 0.43 2.70 -0.77
N TYR A 15 -0.62 1.91 -1.06
CA TYR A 15 -1.10 0.79 -0.24
C TYR A 15 -1.63 1.12 1.17
N HIS A 16 -2.09 2.36 1.39
CA HIS A 16 -2.70 2.80 2.64
C HIS A 16 -4.19 3.14 2.50
N PRO A 17 -5.07 2.14 2.25
CA PRO A 17 -6.51 2.38 2.09
C PRO A 17 -7.18 2.95 3.35
N GLU A 18 -6.62 2.71 4.54
CA GLU A 18 -7.09 3.27 5.82
C GLU A 18 -6.95 4.80 5.92
N LEU A 19 -6.06 5.39 5.11
CA LEU A 19 -5.91 6.85 4.97
C LEU A 19 -6.91 7.47 4.00
N ARG A 20 -7.69 6.64 3.30
CA ARG A 20 -8.65 7.09 2.28
C ARG A 20 -10.08 7.00 2.83
N PRO A 21 -10.70 8.11 3.24
CA PRO A 21 -12.00 8.07 3.90
C PRO A 21 -13.12 7.55 2.97
N ILE A 22 -12.90 7.57 1.65
CA ILE A 22 -13.83 6.99 0.68
C ILE A 22 -13.85 5.46 0.74
N GLU A 23 -12.73 4.80 1.05
CA GLU A 23 -12.65 3.34 1.18
C GLU A 23 -13.50 2.83 2.36
N MET A 24 -13.50 3.56 3.48
CA MET A 24 -14.36 3.25 4.62
C MET A 24 -15.85 3.32 4.26
N LYS A 25 -16.25 4.35 3.51
CA LYS A 25 -17.63 4.51 3.05
C LYS A 25 -18.02 3.41 2.08
N TRP A 26 -17.12 3.07 1.15
CA TRP A 26 -17.31 1.94 0.24
C TRP A 26 -17.43 0.61 0.98
N GLY A 27 -16.63 0.38 2.01
CA GLY A 27 -16.75 -0.82 2.85
C GLY A 27 -18.13 -0.91 3.51
N ALA A 28 -18.62 0.19 4.10
CA ALA A 28 -19.95 0.23 4.69
C ALA A 28 -21.07 0.00 3.66
N LEU A 29 -20.95 0.60 2.47
CA LEU A 29 -21.91 0.42 1.38
C LEU A 29 -21.93 -1.03 0.86
N LYS A 30 -20.75 -1.61 0.62
CA LYS A 30 -20.62 -3.01 0.19
C LYS A 30 -21.23 -3.96 1.20
N ASN A 31 -21.04 -3.71 2.50
CA ASN A 31 -21.66 -4.52 3.55
C ASN A 31 -23.19 -4.47 3.51
N ARG A 32 -23.80 -3.31 3.21
CA ARG A 32 -25.26 -3.19 3.03
C ARG A 32 -25.74 -3.98 1.81
N ILE A 33 -25.03 -3.86 0.69
CA ILE A 33 -25.38 -4.57 -0.54
C ILE A 33 -25.23 -6.08 -0.37
N ALA A 34 -24.22 -6.54 0.38
CA ALA A 34 -23.99 -7.95 0.64
C ALA A 34 -25.12 -8.62 1.45
N ILE A 35 -25.87 -7.85 2.27
CA ILE A 35 -27.01 -8.38 3.04
C ILE A 35 -28.20 -8.72 2.11
N SER A 36 -28.40 -7.93 1.05
CA SER A 36 -29.48 -8.10 0.10
C SER A 36 -28.93 -7.90 -1.31
N SER A 37 -28.27 -8.92 -1.85
CA SER A 37 -27.59 -8.83 -3.15
C SER A 37 -28.55 -8.42 -4.28
N ALA A 38 -28.10 -7.48 -5.13
CA ALA A 38 -28.80 -7.12 -6.36
C ALA A 38 -28.81 -8.30 -7.34
N GLY A 39 -29.95 -8.52 -8.02
CA GLY A 39 -30.09 -9.49 -9.10
C GLY A 39 -29.75 -8.91 -10.48
N THR A 40 -29.83 -7.58 -10.62
CA THR A 40 -29.51 -6.87 -11.87
C THR A 40 -28.58 -5.68 -11.64
N LEU A 41 -27.99 -5.17 -12.73
CA LEU A 41 -27.16 -3.96 -12.67
C LEU A 41 -27.98 -2.70 -12.34
N GLY A 42 -29.24 -2.64 -12.78
CA GLY A 42 -30.15 -1.54 -12.45
C GLY A 42 -30.43 -1.49 -10.95
N GLU A 43 -30.82 -2.63 -10.38
CA GLU A 43 -31.01 -2.77 -8.93
C GLU A 43 -29.74 -2.43 -8.15
N LEU A 44 -28.56 -2.84 -8.64
CA LEU A 44 -27.29 -2.49 -8.00
C LEU A 44 -27.05 -0.97 -7.99
N GLY A 45 -27.41 -0.28 -9.08
CA GLY A 45 -27.35 1.18 -9.16
C GLY A 45 -28.25 1.84 -8.13
N ASP A 46 -29.51 1.42 -8.06
CA ASP A 46 -30.49 1.94 -7.10
C ASP A 46 -30.01 1.73 -5.65
N MET A 47 -29.47 0.55 -5.34
CA MET A 47 -28.91 0.24 -4.02
C MET A 47 -27.69 1.08 -3.66
N ILE A 48 -26.85 1.42 -4.64
CA ILE A 48 -25.71 2.32 -4.42
C ILE A 48 -26.22 3.71 -4.08
N ASP A 49 -27.19 4.22 -4.84
CA ASP A 49 -27.76 5.56 -4.63
C ASP A 49 -28.47 5.67 -3.27
N GLU A 50 -29.30 4.70 -2.92
CA GLU A 50 -29.93 4.60 -1.60
C GLU A 50 -28.90 4.51 -0.48
N GLY A 51 -27.88 3.67 -0.67
CA GLY A 51 -26.84 3.46 0.31
C GLY A 51 -25.99 4.71 0.55
N LEU A 52 -25.69 5.48 -0.51
CA LEU A 52 -25.01 6.77 -0.43
C LEU A 52 -25.88 7.85 0.22
N ALA A 53 -27.17 7.91 -0.12
CA ALA A 53 -28.13 8.84 0.47
C ALA A 53 -28.30 8.60 1.98
N ALA A 54 -28.23 7.34 2.41
CA ALA A 54 -28.27 6.96 3.81
C ALA A 54 -26.99 7.31 4.61
N ILE A 55 -25.91 7.78 3.96
CA ILE A 55 -24.69 8.20 4.66
C ILE A 55 -24.93 9.56 5.35
N MET A 56 -25.13 9.51 6.65
CA MET A 56 -25.37 10.68 7.48
C MET A 56 -24.11 11.53 7.66
N LYS A 57 -24.29 12.82 7.99
CA LYS A 57 -23.20 13.74 8.35
C LYS A 57 -22.29 13.17 9.45
N LYS A 58 -22.86 12.48 10.45
CA LYS A 58 -22.12 11.86 11.56
C LYS A 58 -21.12 10.79 11.07
N GLU A 59 -21.51 9.98 10.08
CA GLU A 59 -20.67 8.91 9.53
C GLU A 59 -19.53 9.51 8.69
N ARG A 60 -19.80 10.60 7.95
CA ARG A 60 -18.75 11.36 7.24
C ARG A 60 -17.69 11.92 8.20
N ILE A 61 -18.13 12.52 9.30
CA ILE A 61 -17.22 13.05 10.34
C ILE A 61 -16.47 11.91 11.01
N GLY A 62 -17.12 10.78 11.28
CA GLY A 62 -16.49 9.60 11.86
C GLY A 62 -15.37 9.03 10.98
N ALA A 63 -15.62 8.89 9.68
CA ALA A 63 -14.60 8.45 8.72
C ALA A 63 -13.40 9.40 8.69
N TYR A 64 -13.64 10.71 8.67
CA TYR A 64 -12.57 11.72 8.76
C TYR A 64 -11.74 11.59 10.04
N LYS A 65 -12.41 11.45 11.20
CA LYS A 65 -11.72 11.26 12.49
C LYS A 65 -10.89 9.97 12.51
N ASN A 66 -11.36 8.91 11.85
CA ASN A 66 -10.60 7.67 11.76
C ASN A 66 -9.32 7.86 10.93
N VAL A 67 -9.41 8.51 9.77
CA VAL A 67 -8.23 8.83 8.93
C VAL A 67 -7.24 9.66 9.73
N LEU A 68 -7.69 10.72 10.38
CA LEU A 68 -6.82 11.57 11.20
C LEU A 68 -6.10 10.78 12.31
N ARG A 69 -6.80 9.83 12.94
CA ARG A 69 -6.18 8.95 13.94
C ARG A 69 -5.10 8.04 13.35
N GLN A 70 -5.33 7.50 12.15
CA GLN A 70 -4.34 6.68 11.44
C GLN A 70 -3.14 7.51 11.02
N GLU A 71 -3.35 8.70 10.45
CA GLU A 71 -2.26 9.64 10.10
C GLU A 71 -1.38 9.95 11.32
N GLN A 72 -2.00 10.25 12.47
CA GLN A 72 -1.28 10.49 13.71
C GLN A 72 -0.51 9.27 14.21
N ALA A 73 -1.02 8.06 13.98
CA ALA A 73 -0.31 6.84 14.35
C ALA A 73 0.95 6.67 13.48
N TYR A 74 0.83 6.86 12.16
CA TYR A 74 1.97 6.84 11.24
C TYR A 74 3.03 7.88 11.58
N LEU A 75 2.62 9.11 11.92
CA LEU A 75 3.55 10.15 12.33
C LEU A 75 4.33 9.75 13.59
N ARG A 76 3.64 9.23 14.62
CA ARG A 76 4.31 8.75 15.83
C ARG A 76 5.24 7.58 15.57
N GLU A 77 4.82 6.62 14.74
CA GLU A 77 5.68 5.48 14.38
C GLU A 77 6.92 5.95 13.62
N HIS A 78 6.80 6.92 12.71
CA HIS A 78 7.94 7.47 11.97
C HIS A 78 8.84 8.39 12.83
N GLU A 79 8.30 9.05 13.85
CA GLU A 79 9.09 9.80 14.85
C GLU A 79 9.87 8.85 15.76
N VAL A 80 9.28 7.73 16.16
CA VAL A 80 9.92 6.70 17.02
C VAL A 80 10.89 5.82 16.22
N ALA A 81 10.57 5.56 14.95
CA ALA A 81 11.41 4.83 14.01
C ALA A 81 12.27 5.76 13.15
N ALA A 82 12.62 6.95 13.63
CA ALA A 82 13.73 7.70 13.06
C ALA A 82 14.91 6.71 13.00
N PRO A 83 15.36 6.31 11.80
CA PRO A 83 16.39 5.30 11.70
C PRO A 83 17.59 5.82 12.49
N GLU A 84 18.24 4.95 13.26
CA GLU A 84 19.65 5.19 13.58
C GLU A 84 20.28 5.61 12.26
N VAL A 85 20.84 6.83 12.19
CA VAL A 85 21.37 7.39 10.95
C VAL A 85 22.43 6.41 10.49
N ILE A 86 22.08 5.52 9.57
CA ILE A 86 23.04 4.65 8.92
C ILE A 86 23.83 5.65 8.08
N PRO A 87 25.10 5.94 8.41
CA PRO A 87 25.87 6.87 7.62
C PRO A 87 25.83 6.36 6.17
N VAL A 88 25.54 7.27 5.24
CA VAL A 88 25.60 6.94 3.81
C VAL A 88 26.99 6.38 3.58
N PRO A 89 27.12 5.12 3.13
CA PRO A 89 28.42 4.51 2.99
C PRO A 89 29.26 5.34 2.02
N THR A 90 30.53 5.55 2.35
CA THR A 90 31.41 6.31 1.49
C THR A 90 31.61 5.58 0.16
N ARG A 91 32.14 6.28 -0.83
CA ARG A 91 32.41 5.67 -2.13
C ARG A 91 33.32 4.45 -1.99
N GLU A 92 34.30 4.53 -1.08
CA GLU A 92 35.22 3.42 -0.80
C GLU A 92 34.49 2.20 -0.20
N GLU A 93 33.53 2.42 0.70
CA GLU A 93 32.74 1.34 1.31
C GLU A 93 31.82 0.66 0.29
N LEU A 94 31.23 1.43 -0.63
CA LEU A 94 30.42 0.89 -1.73
C LEU A 94 31.27 0.08 -2.71
N ASP A 95 32.48 0.57 -3.04
CA ASP A 95 33.40 -0.13 -3.94
C ASP A 95 33.95 -1.42 -3.27
N ALA A 96 34.17 -1.42 -1.95
CA ALA A 96 34.56 -2.62 -1.20
C ALA A 96 33.45 -3.69 -1.19
N LEU A 97 32.20 -3.29 -0.94
CA LEU A 97 31.05 -4.21 -0.99
C LEU A 97 30.83 -4.79 -2.39
N ALA A 98 31.04 -3.99 -3.44
CA ALA A 98 30.95 -4.45 -4.83
C ALA A 98 32.05 -5.47 -5.17
N LEU A 99 33.25 -5.30 -4.60
CA LEU A 99 34.35 -6.24 -4.76
C LEU A 99 34.07 -7.56 -4.03
N GLU A 100 33.55 -7.50 -2.80
CA GLU A 100 33.16 -8.69 -2.03
C GLU A 100 32.04 -9.49 -2.72
N ALA A 101 31.00 -8.81 -3.21
CA ALA A 101 29.93 -9.46 -3.98
C ALA A 101 30.44 -10.13 -5.27
N SER A 102 31.41 -9.50 -5.95
CA SER A 102 32.05 -10.07 -7.14
C SER A 102 32.89 -11.31 -6.79
N ILE A 103 33.56 -11.31 -5.63
CA ILE A 103 34.34 -12.46 -5.12
C ILE A 103 33.41 -13.61 -4.74
N GLU A 104 32.27 -13.34 -4.10
CA GLU A 104 31.27 -14.36 -3.77
C GLU A 104 30.61 -14.96 -5.03
N GLU A 105 30.29 -14.16 -6.04
CA GLU A 105 29.81 -14.69 -7.33
C GLU A 105 30.84 -15.57 -8.03
N MET A 106 32.13 -15.22 -7.96
CA MET A 106 33.20 -16.08 -8.48
C MET A 106 33.35 -17.38 -7.68
N HIS A 107 33.24 -17.35 -6.35
CA HIS A 107 33.36 -18.54 -5.50
C HIS A 107 32.10 -19.43 -5.50
N GLY A 108 30.92 -18.85 -5.67
CA GLY A 108 29.64 -19.57 -5.77
C GLY A 108 29.49 -20.39 -7.05
N ASN A 109 30.29 -20.11 -8.08
CA ASN A 109 30.20 -20.76 -9.38
C ASN A 109 30.99 -22.08 -9.51
N PHE A 110 31.68 -22.55 -8.45
CA PHE A 110 32.46 -23.80 -8.52
C PHE A 110 31.75 -25.05 -7.98
N LYS A 111 30.55 -24.95 -7.38
CA LYS A 111 29.83 -26.12 -6.81
C LYS A 111 28.45 -26.44 -7.39
N SER A 112 27.92 -25.65 -8.32
CA SER A 112 26.56 -25.86 -8.85
C SER A 112 26.49 -26.47 -10.26
N LEU A 113 27.62 -26.71 -10.94
CA LEU A 113 27.58 -27.24 -12.31
C LEU A 113 27.36 -28.77 -12.40
N TYR A 114 27.51 -29.52 -11.32
CA TYR A 114 27.30 -30.99 -11.32
C TYR A 114 25.91 -31.45 -10.87
N LYS A 115 25.01 -30.55 -10.45
CA LYS A 115 23.68 -30.93 -9.94
C LYS A 115 22.52 -30.74 -10.93
N TYR A 116 22.73 -30.03 -12.05
CA TYR A 116 21.68 -29.74 -13.04
C TYR A 116 21.72 -30.59 -14.32
N ILE A 117 22.72 -31.46 -14.51
CA ILE A 117 22.92 -32.20 -15.77
C ILE A 117 22.39 -33.65 -15.73
N VAL A 118 22.02 -34.21 -14.57
CA VAL A 118 21.70 -35.66 -14.45
C VAL A 118 20.22 -36.00 -14.18
N TRP A 119 19.28 -35.05 -14.16
CA TRP A 119 17.85 -35.37 -13.95
C TRP A 119 16.90 -34.80 -15.00
N LYS A 120 17.35 -34.77 -16.26
CA LYS A 120 16.47 -34.66 -17.44
C LYS A 120 17.02 -35.46 -18.62
N VAL A 121 17.19 -36.77 -18.46
CA VAL A 121 17.18 -37.73 -19.57
C VAL A 121 16.58 -39.06 -19.09
N THR A 122 15.46 -39.44 -19.72
CA THR A 122 14.65 -40.68 -19.60
C THR A 122 13.74 -40.85 -18.39
#